data_AF-A0A935UMT7-F1
#
_entry.id   AF-A0A935UMT7-F1
#
_cell.length_a   1.000
_cell.length_b   1.000
_cell.length_c   1.000
_cell.angle_alpha   90.00
_cell.angle_beta   90.00
_cell.angle_gamma   90.00
#
_symmetry.space_group_name_H-M   'P 1'
#
loop_
_entity.id
_entity.type
_entity.pdbx_description
1 polymer ?
#
loop_
_entity_poly.entity_id
_entity_poly.type
_entity_poly.pdbx_seq_one_letter_code
_entity_poly.pdbx_strand_id
1 'polypeptide(L)'
;MATTPTYEDRLKDFSWSLAEQELGYRKGDPLNIGWHCSDRLCRQGLADKTALVWEDFSGATKTYTFDDLRVLSNTFAAHLQGLGIQPGERVCLFMDRVPELYLGFLGGLKMGAVVQPLFSAFGADSLWTRLDDAGTTAIVTQRKHVAKVRKLLDKLPQLRHVILVDAGDGPLRERESGSTCTHCPASRPSTRTRRAPKPPRSCTTPPAPRGSPRAPSTSTTR
;
A
#
# COMPACT_ATOMS: atom_id res chain seq x y z
N MET A 1 -3.48 -10.13 -31.95
CA MET A 1 -3.67 -10.00 -30.49
C MET A 1 -2.70 -10.98 -29.84
N ALA A 2 -1.82 -10.52 -28.94
CA ALA A 2 -0.88 -11.43 -28.27
C ALA A 2 -1.65 -12.29 -27.27
N THR A 3 -1.64 -13.61 -27.45
CA THR A 3 -2.28 -14.57 -26.56
C THR A 3 -1.51 -14.60 -25.23
N THR A 4 -2.21 -14.53 -24.10
CA THR A 4 -1.57 -14.70 -22.79
C THR A 4 -0.96 -16.10 -22.70
N PRO A 5 0.33 -16.23 -22.33
CA PRO A 5 0.99 -17.54 -22.23
C PRO A 5 0.34 -18.42 -21.16
N THR A 6 0.32 -19.73 -21.40
CA THR A 6 -0.20 -20.73 -20.46
C THR A 6 0.75 -20.93 -19.28
N TYR A 7 0.30 -21.64 -18.25
CA TYR A 7 1.16 -22.02 -17.12
C TYR A 7 2.33 -22.90 -17.58
N GLU A 8 2.06 -23.84 -18.49
CA GLU A 8 3.04 -24.75 -19.08
C GLU A 8 4.10 -23.98 -19.89
N ASP A 9 3.69 -22.95 -20.65
CA ASP A 9 4.61 -22.08 -21.38
C ASP A 9 5.55 -21.30 -20.43
N ARG A 10 5.04 -20.89 -19.26
CA ARG A 10 5.82 -20.15 -18.26
C ARG A 10 6.81 -21.01 -17.49
N LEU A 11 6.49 -22.28 -17.27
CA LEU A 11 7.39 -23.22 -16.59
C LEU A 11 8.58 -23.61 -17.46
N LYS A 12 8.34 -23.84 -18.76
CA LYS A 12 9.34 -24.42 -19.67
C LYS A 12 10.65 -23.63 -19.72
N ASP A 13 10.53 -22.29 -19.74
CA ASP A 13 11.68 -21.37 -19.88
C ASP A 13 11.89 -20.52 -18.61
N PHE A 14 11.45 -20.99 -17.44
CA PHE A 14 11.60 -20.24 -16.20
C PHE A 14 13.07 -20.07 -15.81
N SER A 15 13.44 -18.83 -15.49
CA SER A 15 14.75 -18.48 -14.96
C SER A 15 14.61 -17.27 -14.02
N TRP A 16 15.40 -17.26 -12.94
CA TRP A 16 15.48 -16.11 -12.04
C TRP A 16 15.94 -14.82 -12.74
N SER A 17 16.62 -14.93 -13.88
CA SER A 17 16.99 -13.78 -14.72
C SER A 17 15.79 -12.95 -15.20
N LEU A 18 14.59 -13.55 -15.31
CA LEU A 18 13.36 -12.80 -15.61
C LEU A 18 13.03 -11.82 -14.49
N ALA A 19 13.13 -12.24 -13.23
CA ALA A 19 12.89 -11.38 -12.08
C ALA A 19 13.98 -10.28 -11.98
N GLU A 20 15.23 -10.61 -12.27
CA GLU A 20 16.32 -9.62 -12.33
C GLU A 20 16.04 -8.55 -13.41
N GLN A 21 15.59 -8.95 -14.60
CA GLN A 21 15.20 -8.04 -15.68
C GLN A 21 14.00 -7.17 -15.29
N GLU A 22 12.95 -7.75 -14.71
CA GLU A 22 11.77 -7.01 -14.26
C GLU A 22 12.09 -6.01 -13.15
N LEU A 23 13.01 -6.37 -12.24
CA LEU A 23 13.48 -5.49 -11.18
C LEU A 23 14.51 -4.46 -11.69
N GLY A 24 15.10 -4.70 -12.86
CA GLY A 24 16.26 -3.94 -13.35
C GLY A 24 17.49 -4.14 -12.45
N TYR A 25 17.56 -5.28 -11.75
CA TYR A 25 18.60 -5.62 -10.79
C TYR A 25 19.74 -6.36 -11.48
N ARG A 26 20.98 -6.06 -11.07
CA ARG A 26 22.16 -6.86 -11.41
C ARG A 26 22.83 -7.32 -10.13
N LYS A 27 23.47 -8.49 -10.18
CA LYS A 27 24.20 -9.04 -9.04
C LYS A 27 25.22 -8.03 -8.50
N GLY A 28 25.06 -7.66 -7.23
CA GLY A 28 25.92 -6.68 -6.55
C GLY A 28 25.32 -5.27 -6.47
N ASP A 29 24.22 -5.01 -7.19
CA ASP A 29 23.51 -3.73 -7.06
C ASP A 29 22.84 -3.62 -5.68
N PRO A 30 22.79 -2.43 -5.08
CA PRO A 30 21.97 -2.20 -3.90
C PRO A 30 20.50 -2.36 -4.25
N LEU A 31 19.78 -3.16 -3.46
CA LEU A 31 18.35 -3.40 -3.62
C LEU A 31 17.61 -2.82 -2.41
N ASN A 32 16.64 -1.93 -2.67
CA ASN A 32 15.78 -1.37 -1.63
C ASN A 32 14.30 -1.54 -2.02
N ILE A 33 13.59 -2.35 -1.24
CA ILE A 33 12.17 -2.67 -1.51
C ILE A 33 11.31 -1.40 -1.50
N GLY A 34 11.51 -0.50 -0.54
CA GLY A 34 10.75 0.73 -0.42
C GLY A 34 10.95 1.67 -1.62
N TRP A 35 12.17 1.74 -2.15
CA TRP A 35 12.49 2.47 -3.38
C TRP A 35 11.79 1.87 -4.61
N HIS A 36 11.84 0.54 -4.77
CA HIS A 36 11.17 -0.14 -5.88
C HIS A 36 9.65 0.04 -5.86
N CYS A 37 9.04 0.09 -4.68
CA CYS A 37 7.59 0.27 -4.52
C CYS A 37 7.12 1.73 -4.61
N SER A 38 8.01 2.71 -4.72
CA SER A 38 7.63 4.13 -4.79
C SER A 38 8.49 4.95 -5.74
N ASP A 39 9.72 5.33 -5.35
CA ASP A 39 10.62 6.19 -6.12
C ASP A 39 10.85 5.69 -7.55
N ARG A 40 11.04 4.38 -7.75
CA ARG A 40 11.22 3.78 -9.07
C ARG A 40 10.03 4.08 -10.00
N LEU A 41 8.82 3.93 -9.49
CA LEU A 41 7.60 4.13 -10.27
C LEU A 41 7.44 5.61 -10.64
N CYS A 42 7.80 6.52 -9.73
CA CYS A 42 7.85 7.96 -10.03
C CYS A 42 8.87 8.24 -11.16
N ARG A 43 10.06 7.64 -11.10
CA ARG A 43 11.08 7.76 -12.17
C ARG A 43 10.67 7.15 -13.50
N GLN A 44 9.74 6.19 -13.49
CA GLN A 44 9.14 5.60 -14.68
C GLN A 44 7.96 6.42 -15.24
N GLY A 45 7.70 7.62 -14.70
CA GLY A 45 6.62 8.50 -15.15
C GLY A 45 5.25 8.14 -14.58
N LEU A 46 5.18 7.32 -13.53
CA LEU A 46 3.92 6.94 -12.87
C LEU A 46 3.63 7.77 -11.61
N ALA A 47 4.30 8.91 -11.42
CA ALA A 47 4.18 9.74 -10.23
C ALA A 47 2.72 10.09 -9.89
N ASP A 48 1.95 10.55 -10.88
CA ASP A 48 0.53 10.95 -10.70
C ASP A 48 -0.46 9.78 -10.64
N LYS A 49 0.00 8.54 -10.85
CA LYS A 49 -0.88 7.36 -10.82
C LYS A 49 -1.28 7.07 -9.38
N THR A 50 -2.57 6.83 -9.17
CA THR A 50 -3.10 6.39 -7.87
C THR A 50 -2.42 5.09 -7.42
N ALA A 51 -1.89 5.10 -6.20
CA ALA A 51 -1.16 4.00 -5.59
C ALA A 51 -1.87 3.41 -4.37
N LEU A 52 -2.50 4.27 -3.54
CA LEU A 52 -3.25 3.84 -2.37
C LEU A 52 -4.61 4.53 -2.34
N VAL A 53 -5.67 3.73 -2.22
CA VAL A 53 -7.01 4.19 -1.87
C VAL A 53 -7.30 3.65 -0.48
N TRP A 54 -7.53 4.55 0.46
CA TRP A 54 -7.85 4.22 1.84
C TRP A 54 -9.28 4.67 2.13
N GLU A 55 -9.98 3.87 2.93
CA GLU A 55 -11.33 4.13 3.40
C GLU A 55 -11.39 3.82 4.89
N ASP A 56 -12.02 4.69 5.67
CA ASP A 56 -12.29 4.43 7.09
C ASP A 56 -13.65 3.79 7.33
N PHE A 57 -13.93 3.47 8.59
CA PHE A 57 -15.20 2.86 8.99
C PHE A 57 -16.43 3.75 8.77
N SER A 58 -16.25 5.07 8.57
CA SER A 58 -17.34 6.00 8.24
C SER A 58 -17.61 6.09 6.74
N GLY A 59 -16.78 5.45 5.91
CA GLY A 59 -16.81 5.57 4.45
C GLY A 59 -16.07 6.79 3.92
N ALA A 60 -15.34 7.52 4.77
CA ALA A 60 -14.49 8.60 4.31
C ALA A 60 -13.28 8.02 3.57
N THR A 61 -13.00 8.55 2.39
CA THR A 61 -11.93 8.04 1.52
C THR A 61 -10.79 9.03 1.37
N LYS A 62 -9.56 8.51 1.31
CA LYS A 62 -8.36 9.26 0.94
C LYS A 62 -7.66 8.53 -0.19
N THR A 63 -7.13 9.28 -1.14
CA THR A 63 -6.39 8.75 -2.29
C THR A 63 -5.00 9.34 -2.31
N TYR A 64 -4.00 8.50 -2.53
CA TYR A 64 -2.60 8.88 -2.62
C TYR A 64 -2.03 8.39 -3.96
N THR A 65 -1.27 9.26 -4.61
CA THR A 65 -0.47 8.97 -5.80
C THR A 65 0.84 8.27 -5.42
N PHE A 66 1.57 7.74 -6.40
CA PHE A 66 2.92 7.23 -6.14
C PHE A 66 3.85 8.33 -5.64
N ASP A 67 3.67 9.58 -6.08
CA ASP A 67 4.46 10.70 -5.59
C ASP A 67 4.17 11.03 -4.13
N ASP A 68 2.90 10.99 -3.72
CA ASP A 68 2.52 11.15 -2.31
C ASP A 68 3.17 10.06 -1.44
N LEU A 69 3.10 8.80 -1.88
CA LEU A 69 3.77 7.69 -1.19
C LEU A 69 5.27 7.92 -1.11
N ARG A 70 5.91 8.36 -2.20
CA ARG A 70 7.35 8.64 -2.26
C ARG A 70 7.73 9.71 -1.25
N VAL A 71 7.08 10.87 -1.29
CA VAL A 71 7.39 12.02 -0.42
C VAL A 71 7.16 11.66 1.04
N LEU A 72 5.97 11.14 1.38
CA LEU A 72 5.62 10.87 2.78
C LEU A 72 6.47 9.77 3.41
N SER A 73 6.77 8.69 2.66
CA SER A 73 7.66 7.65 3.16
C SER A 73 9.12 8.11 3.26
N ASN A 74 9.59 8.99 2.36
CA ASN A 74 10.92 9.61 2.49
C ASN A 74 11.00 10.53 3.72
N THR A 75 9.95 11.32 3.97
CA THR A 75 9.85 12.14 5.18
C THR A 75 9.87 11.28 6.43
N PHE A 76 9.17 10.14 6.44
CA PHE A 76 9.22 9.21 7.57
C PHE A 76 10.61 8.62 7.78
N ALA A 77 11.25 8.16 6.70
CA ALA A 77 12.61 7.62 6.74
C ALA A 77 13.59 8.64 7.33
N ALA A 78 13.52 9.89 6.88
CA ALA A 78 14.34 10.99 7.40
C ALA A 78 14.03 11.29 8.89
N HIS A 79 12.76 11.22 9.29
CA HIS A 79 12.38 11.38 10.70
C HIS A 79 13.00 10.29 11.60
N LEU A 80 12.92 9.02 11.19
CA LEU A 80 13.54 7.91 11.91
C LEU A 80 15.08 8.06 11.99
N GLN A 81 15.72 8.47 10.90
CA GLN A 81 17.15 8.79 10.89
C GLN A 81 17.49 9.94 11.85
N GLY A 82 16.66 10.99 11.90
CA GLY A 82 16.80 12.11 12.82
C GLY A 82 16.65 11.71 14.30
N LEU A 83 15.91 10.64 14.59
CA LEU A 83 15.85 10.01 15.91
C LEU A 83 17.09 9.15 16.23
N GLY A 84 18.02 9.00 15.29
CA GLY A 84 19.23 8.20 15.46
C GLY A 84 19.05 6.71 15.19
N ILE A 85 17.93 6.31 14.57
CA ILE A 85 17.68 4.91 14.20
C ILE A 85 18.58 4.53 13.03
N GLN A 86 19.29 3.42 13.17
CA GLN A 86 20.26 2.93 12.19
C GLN A 86 19.69 1.82 11.29
N PRO A 87 20.25 1.62 10.08
CA PRO A 87 19.92 0.44 9.27
C PRO A 87 20.12 -0.86 10.06
N GLY A 88 19.21 -1.81 9.90
CA GLY A 88 19.18 -3.07 10.66
C GLY A 88 18.46 -2.99 12.01
N GLU A 89 18.17 -1.78 12.53
CA GLU A 89 17.37 -1.65 13.74
C GLU A 89 15.89 -1.97 13.50
N ARG A 90 15.22 -2.43 14.56
CA ARG A 90 13.86 -2.97 14.46
C ARG A 90 12.86 -1.87 14.79
N VAL A 91 11.97 -1.59 13.83
CA VAL A 91 10.91 -0.58 13.98
C VAL A 91 9.56 -1.29 13.91
N CYS A 92 8.87 -1.31 15.04
CA CYS A 92 7.54 -1.91 15.15
C CYS A 92 6.46 -0.93 14.69
N LEU A 93 5.54 -1.39 13.85
CA LEU A 93 4.32 -0.66 13.51
C LEU A 93 3.15 -1.30 14.25
N PHE A 94 2.66 -0.62 15.28
CA PHE A 94 1.57 -1.07 16.15
C PHE A 94 0.40 -0.09 16.08
N MET A 95 -0.36 -0.15 15.00
CA MET A 95 -1.47 0.76 14.71
C MET A 95 -2.55 0.06 13.88
N ASP A 96 -3.70 0.72 13.74
CA ASP A 96 -4.76 0.23 12.87
C ASP A 96 -4.41 0.42 11.38
N ARG A 97 -5.30 -0.03 10.49
CA ARG A 97 -5.17 0.12 9.04
C ARG A 97 -5.42 1.57 8.60
N VAL A 98 -4.54 2.47 9.00
CA VAL A 98 -4.52 3.88 8.57
C VAL A 98 -3.42 4.10 7.51
N PRO A 99 -3.47 5.18 6.70
CA PRO A 99 -2.47 5.43 5.67
C PRO A 99 -1.04 5.45 6.22
N GLU A 100 -0.85 6.00 7.42
CA GLU A 100 0.43 6.11 8.09
C GLU A 100 1.09 4.74 8.37
N LEU A 101 0.31 3.65 8.46
CA LEU A 101 0.85 2.29 8.55
C LEU A 101 1.67 1.94 7.30
N TYR A 102 1.11 2.20 6.12
CA TYR A 102 1.73 1.86 4.84
C TYR A 102 2.89 2.80 4.51
N LEU A 103 2.73 4.09 4.82
CA LEU A 103 3.78 5.10 4.69
C LEU A 103 4.95 4.78 5.63
N GLY A 104 4.63 4.40 6.86
CA GLY A 104 5.59 3.98 7.87
C GLY A 104 6.37 2.73 7.46
N PHE A 105 5.66 1.75 6.88
CA PHE A 105 6.25 0.54 6.34
C PHE A 105 7.25 0.82 5.22
N LEU A 106 6.84 1.61 4.21
CA LEU A 106 7.73 1.99 3.12
C LEU A 106 8.92 2.81 3.62
N GLY A 107 8.71 3.77 4.52
CA GLY A 107 9.78 4.61 5.05
C GLY A 107 10.81 3.82 5.86
N GLY A 108 10.36 2.87 6.69
CA GLY A 108 11.24 1.96 7.42
C GLY A 108 12.09 1.11 6.47
N LEU A 109 11.49 0.53 5.42
CA LEU A 109 12.24 -0.23 4.41
C LEU A 109 13.24 0.64 3.64
N LYS A 110 12.89 1.89 3.34
CA LYS A 110 13.77 2.84 2.62
C LYS A 110 15.03 3.17 3.39
N MET A 111 14.91 3.41 4.69
CA MET A 111 16.09 3.67 5.52
C MET A 111 16.89 2.40 5.87
N GLY A 112 16.39 1.21 5.49
CA GLY A 112 17.02 -0.07 5.81
C GLY A 112 16.72 -0.59 7.21
N ALA A 113 15.67 -0.10 7.87
CA ALA A 113 15.19 -0.67 9.13
C ALA A 113 14.50 -2.02 8.89
N VAL A 114 14.55 -2.89 9.89
CA VAL A 114 13.77 -4.12 9.92
C VAL A 114 12.38 -3.78 10.43
N VAL A 115 11.42 -3.71 9.51
CA VAL A 115 10.04 -3.31 9.84
C VAL A 115 9.26 -4.50 10.39
N GLN A 116 8.68 -4.31 11.58
CA GLN A 116 7.88 -5.32 12.28
C GLN A 116 6.42 -4.87 12.38
N PRO A 117 5.54 -5.21 11.42
CA PRO A 117 4.13 -4.91 11.53
C PRO A 117 3.46 -5.83 12.55
N LEU A 118 2.88 -5.24 13.61
CA LEU A 118 2.12 -5.96 14.63
C LEU A 118 0.66 -5.55 14.62
N PHE A 119 -0.22 -6.53 14.82
CA PHE A 119 -1.66 -6.31 14.83
C PHE A 119 -2.08 -5.52 16.08
N SER A 120 -2.84 -4.44 15.90
CA SER A 120 -3.25 -3.54 17.00
C SER A 120 -4.14 -4.21 18.06
N ALA A 121 -4.79 -5.33 17.69
CA ALA A 121 -5.61 -6.12 18.58
C ALA A 121 -4.81 -6.95 19.59
N PHE A 122 -3.48 -7.04 19.48
CA PHE A 122 -2.69 -7.81 20.44
C PHE A 122 -2.86 -7.28 21.89
N GLY A 123 -2.90 -8.24 22.81
CA GLY A 123 -2.80 -8.00 24.24
C GLY A 123 -1.38 -7.58 24.64
N ALA A 124 -1.24 -7.09 25.88
CA ALA A 124 0.03 -6.58 26.39
C ALA A 124 1.14 -7.65 26.39
N ASP A 125 0.83 -8.89 26.81
CA ASP A 125 1.82 -9.97 26.89
C ASP A 125 2.31 -10.39 25.50
N SER A 126 1.39 -10.56 24.55
CA SER A 126 1.73 -10.91 23.16
C SER A 126 2.55 -9.83 22.46
N LEU A 127 2.28 -8.56 22.79
CA LEU A 127 3.05 -7.42 22.31
C LEU A 127 4.46 -7.45 22.92
N TRP A 128 4.56 -7.59 24.24
CA TRP A 128 5.83 -7.65 24.96
C TRP A 128 6.75 -8.74 24.44
N THR A 129 6.28 -10.00 24.35
CA THR A 129 7.10 -11.13 23.90
C THR A 129 7.73 -10.88 22.53
N ARG A 130 7.02 -10.24 21.61
CA ARG A 130 7.53 -9.93 20.26
C ARG A 130 8.49 -8.76 20.24
N LEU A 131 8.19 -7.72 21.04
CA LEU A 131 9.07 -6.55 21.11
C LEU A 131 10.41 -6.89 21.78
N ASP A 132 10.36 -7.72 22.81
CA ASP A 132 11.54 -8.16 23.56
C ASP A 132 12.42 -9.11 22.73
N ASP A 133 11.83 -10.17 22.17
CA ASP A 133 12.54 -11.14 21.32
C ASP A 133 13.20 -10.48 20.10
N ALA A 134 12.48 -9.57 19.44
CA ALA A 134 13.03 -8.81 18.33
C ALA A 134 14.04 -7.73 18.75
N GLY A 135 14.10 -7.36 20.03
CA GLY A 135 14.89 -6.22 20.52
C GLY A 135 14.45 -4.88 19.90
N THR A 136 13.14 -4.66 19.80
CA THR A 136 12.59 -3.51 19.07
C THR A 136 13.12 -2.17 19.60
N THR A 137 13.65 -1.35 18.69
CA THR A 137 14.28 -0.06 19.02
C THR A 137 13.28 1.09 19.04
N ALA A 138 12.32 1.06 18.13
CA ALA A 138 11.28 2.08 18.02
C ALA A 138 9.92 1.44 17.76
N ILE A 139 8.87 2.03 18.31
CA ILE A 139 7.48 1.62 18.05
C ILE A 139 6.68 2.82 17.56
N VAL A 140 6.00 2.64 16.44
CA VAL A 140 5.10 3.62 15.85
C VAL A 140 3.67 3.20 16.17
N THR A 141 2.89 4.07 16.79
CA THR A 141 1.56 3.73 17.29
C THR A 141 0.59 4.91 17.24
N GLN A 142 -0.67 4.64 17.58
CA GLN A 142 -1.72 5.64 17.73
C GLN A 142 -1.98 5.95 19.21
N ARG A 143 -2.54 7.12 19.48
CA ARG A 143 -2.85 7.59 20.84
C ARG A 143 -3.71 6.61 21.61
N LYS A 144 -4.67 5.96 20.94
CA LYS A 144 -5.54 4.94 21.56
C LYS A 144 -4.80 3.66 21.99
N HIS A 145 -3.65 3.36 21.37
CA HIS A 145 -2.87 2.15 21.63
C HIS A 145 -1.67 2.41 22.53
N VAL A 146 -1.24 3.68 22.69
CA VAL A 146 -0.06 4.06 23.47
C VAL A 146 -0.11 3.60 24.93
N ALA A 147 -1.31 3.52 25.52
CA ALA A 147 -1.47 3.08 26.91
C ALA A 147 -0.98 1.64 27.11
N LYS A 148 -1.09 0.77 26.10
CA LYS A 148 -0.55 -0.59 26.15
C LYS A 148 0.98 -0.56 26.12
N VAL A 149 1.57 0.25 25.23
CA VAL A 149 3.02 0.40 25.09
C VAL A 149 3.65 0.95 26.36
N ARG A 150 3.03 1.96 26.98
CA ARG A 150 3.50 2.59 28.23
C ARG A 150 3.68 1.58 29.37
N LYS A 151 2.80 0.59 29.48
CA LYS A 151 2.88 -0.47 30.50
C LYS A 151 4.07 -1.41 30.31
N LEU A 152 4.69 -1.39 29.13
CA LEU A 152 5.77 -2.29 28.74
C LEU A 152 7.14 -1.59 28.73
N LEU A 153 7.21 -0.26 28.86
CA LEU A 153 8.45 0.52 28.73
C LEU A 153 9.53 0.04 29.71
N ASP A 154 9.16 -0.23 30.96
CA ASP A 154 10.09 -0.69 31.99
C ASP A 154 10.66 -2.09 31.70
N LYS A 155 9.94 -2.88 30.89
CA LYS A 155 10.33 -4.25 30.51
C LYS A 155 11.06 -4.33 29.17
N LEU A 156 11.21 -3.21 28.47
CA LEU A 156 11.76 -3.14 27.11
C LEU A 156 12.94 -2.16 27.08
N PRO A 157 14.13 -2.56 27.58
CA PRO A 157 15.29 -1.67 27.68
C PRO A 157 15.80 -1.20 26.31
N GLN A 158 15.57 -2.00 25.26
CA GLN A 158 15.96 -1.65 23.88
C GLN A 158 15.01 -0.63 23.23
N LEU A 159 13.81 -0.43 23.77
CA LEU A 159 12.81 0.47 23.21
C LEU A 159 13.13 1.93 23.58
N ARG A 160 13.77 2.63 22.63
CA ARG A 160 14.25 4.01 22.78
C ARG A 160 13.21 5.05 22.38
N HIS A 161 12.36 4.73 21.39
CA HIS A 161 11.42 5.70 20.80
C HIS A 161 10.00 5.15 20.70
N VAL A 162 9.03 5.97 21.12
CA VAL A 162 7.60 5.77 20.89
C VAL A 162 7.10 6.89 20.00
N ILE A 163 6.71 6.58 18.77
CA ILE A 163 6.34 7.55 17.75
C ILE A 163 4.82 7.51 17.57
N LEU A 164 4.16 8.65 17.70
CA LEU A 164 2.71 8.77 17.64
C LEU A 164 2.29 9.40 16.32
N VAL A 165 1.45 8.70 15.56
CA VAL A 165 0.98 9.20 14.26
C VAL A 165 -0.12 10.25 14.39
N ASP A 166 -0.81 10.28 15.53
CA ASP A 166 -1.96 11.14 15.85
C ASP A 166 -1.73 11.89 17.18
N ALA A 167 -0.51 12.38 17.41
CA ALA A 167 -0.11 13.01 18.67
C ALA A 167 -1.02 14.19 19.07
N GLY A 168 -1.50 14.97 18.09
CA GLY A 168 -2.26 16.21 18.31
C GLY A 168 -1.53 17.17 19.25
N ASP A 169 -2.29 17.97 20.01
CA ASP A 169 -1.78 18.83 21.09
C ASP A 169 -1.73 18.11 22.46
N GLY A 170 -1.91 16.79 22.47
CA GLY A 170 -1.96 16.01 23.70
C GLY A 170 -0.60 15.88 24.38
N PRO A 171 -0.55 15.69 25.71
CA PRO A 171 0.71 15.58 26.43
C PRO A 171 1.52 14.37 25.97
N LEU A 172 2.76 14.62 25.57
CA LEU A 172 3.78 13.60 25.28
C LEU A 172 4.51 13.23 26.58
N ARG A 173 4.85 11.94 26.73
CA ARG A 173 5.68 11.44 27.84
C ARG A 173 7.14 11.25 27.40
N GLU A 174 7.98 10.89 28.36
CA GLU A 174 9.37 10.51 28.09
C GLU A 174 9.44 9.42 27.00
N ARG A 175 10.37 9.58 26.05
CA ARG A 175 10.55 8.77 24.84
C ARG A 175 9.46 8.90 23.76
N GLU A 176 8.41 9.69 23.99
CA GLU A 176 7.35 9.93 23.00
C GLU A 176 7.68 11.09 22.06
N SER A 177 7.39 10.91 20.77
CA SER A 177 7.50 11.96 19.75
C SER A 177 6.31 11.90 18.78
N GLY A 178 5.93 13.05 18.22
CA GLY A 178 4.93 13.10 17.14
C GLY A 178 5.56 12.77 15.80
N SER A 179 4.87 11.99 14.98
CA SER A 179 5.31 11.71 13.61
C SER A 179 5.01 12.91 12.71
N THR A 180 5.98 13.32 11.88
CA THR A 180 5.81 14.37 10.86
C THR A 180 5.08 13.90 9.59
N CYS A 181 4.68 12.62 9.53
CA CYS A 181 4.14 11.99 8.31
C CYS A 181 2.69 12.35 7.99
N THR A 182 2.03 13.08 8.87
CA THR A 182 0.64 13.50 8.71
C THR A 182 0.47 14.71 7.81
N HIS A 183 1.54 15.46 7.53
CA HIS A 183 1.47 16.67 6.73
C HIS A 183 1.75 16.38 5.25
N CYS A 184 0.80 15.71 4.60
CA CYS A 184 0.65 15.85 3.16
C CYS A 184 -0.25 17.09 2.91
N PRO A 185 0.10 18.04 2.03
CA PRO A 185 -0.82 19.08 1.59
C PRO A 185 -1.90 18.46 0.68
N ALA A 186 -2.81 17.68 1.27
CA ALA A 186 -3.91 17.08 0.55
C ALA A 186 -5.08 18.08 0.48
N SER A 187 -5.07 18.93 -0.54
CA SER A 187 -6.31 19.38 -1.18
C SER A 187 -6.05 19.84 -2.63
N ARG A 188 -5.74 18.90 -3.52
CA ARG A 188 -6.26 19.03 -4.89
C ARG A 188 -7.66 18.41 -4.89
N PRO A 189 -8.73 19.19 -5.12
CA PRO A 189 -10.07 18.65 -5.11
C PRO A 189 -10.18 17.54 -6.16
N SER A 190 -10.53 16.33 -5.73
CA SER A 190 -10.81 15.20 -6.61
C SER A 190 -12.15 15.38 -7.32
N THR A 191 -12.25 16.38 -8.21
CA THR A 191 -13.36 16.44 -9.17
C THR A 191 -13.10 15.46 -10.31
N ARG A 192 -13.24 14.17 -10.02
CA ARG A 192 -13.63 13.21 -11.04
C ARG A 192 -14.27 11.98 -10.40
N THR A 193 -15.51 12.13 -9.98
CA THR A 193 -16.43 11.00 -9.86
C THR A 193 -16.50 10.36 -11.25
N ARG A 194 -15.70 9.32 -11.48
CA ARG A 194 -15.79 8.51 -12.69
C ARG A 194 -17.11 7.74 -12.57
N ARG A 195 -18.18 8.36 -13.05
CA ARG A 195 -19.49 7.74 -13.22
C ARG A 195 -19.27 6.39 -13.90
N ALA A 196 -19.74 5.31 -13.27
CA ALA A 196 -19.69 3.98 -13.87
C ALA A 196 -20.26 4.06 -15.30
N PRO A 197 -19.63 3.46 -16.32
CA PRO A 197 -20.23 3.40 -17.63
C PRO A 197 -21.58 2.69 -17.49
N LYS A 198 -22.65 3.37 -17.91
CA LYS A 198 -23.98 2.74 -18.02
C LYS A 198 -23.81 1.46 -18.86
N PRO A 199 -24.42 0.32 -18.48
CA PRO A 199 -24.43 -0.84 -19.35
C PRO A 199 -25.03 -0.44 -20.70
N PRO A 200 -24.52 -0.96 -21.82
CA PRO A 200 -25.08 -0.68 -23.13
C PRO A 200 -26.57 -1.05 -23.10
N ARG A 201 -27.41 -0.13 -23.56
CA ARG A 201 -28.84 -0.40 -23.77
C ARG A 201 -28.93 -1.68 -24.60
N SER A 202 -29.66 -2.67 -24.09
CA SER A 202 -30.01 -3.88 -24.82
C SER A 202 -30.51 -3.49 -26.21
N CYS A 203 -29.83 -3.97 -27.25
CA CYS A 203 -30.35 -3.93 -28.61
C CYS A 203 -31.65 -4.71 -28.64
N THR A 204 -32.78 -4.02 -28.53
CA THR A 204 -34.09 -4.56 -28.91
C THR A 204 -34.09 -4.69 -30.42
N THR A 205 -33.92 -5.91 -30.89
CA THR A 205 -34.15 -6.30 -32.29
C THR A 205 -35.58 -5.93 -32.66
N PRO A 206 -35.83 -5.17 -33.74
CA PRO A 206 -37.19 -4.95 -34.22
C PRO A 206 -37.79 -6.28 -34.73
N PRO A 207 -39.09 -6.53 -34.54
CA PRO A 207 -39.72 -7.77 -34.98
C PRO A 207 -39.74 -7.85 -36.51
N ALA A 208 -39.47 -9.04 -37.04
CA ALA A 208 -39.49 -9.31 -38.47
C ALA A 208 -40.87 -9.01 -39.09
N PRO A 209 -40.93 -8.42 -40.30
CA PRO A 209 -42.19 -8.22 -40.99
C PRO A 209 -42.80 -9.56 -41.43
N ARG A 210 -44.07 -9.77 -41.07
CA ARG A 210 -44.91 -10.90 -41.49
C ARG A 210 -45.10 -10.83 -43.00
N GLY A 211 -44.92 -11.96 -43.66
CA GLY A 211 -44.88 -12.07 -45.12
C GLY A 211 -46.21 -11.91 -45.84
N SER A 212 -46.13 -11.98 -47.17
CA SER A 212 -47.17 -12.33 -48.15
C SER A 212 -46.52 -12.45 -49.54
N PRO A 213 -47.14 -13.08 -50.54
CA PRO A 213 -47.49 -14.49 -50.62
C PRO A 213 -46.78 -15.20 -51.80
N ARG A 214 -46.72 -16.54 -51.72
CA ARG A 214 -46.23 -17.46 -52.77
C ARG A 214 -47.00 -17.29 -54.08
N ALA A 215 -46.28 -17.17 -55.19
CA ALA A 215 -46.79 -17.40 -56.54
C ALA A 215 -46.71 -18.91 -56.91
N PRO A 216 -47.60 -19.41 -57.79
CA PRO A 216 -47.85 -20.83 -57.95
C PRO A 216 -46.84 -21.54 -58.87
N SER A 217 -46.63 -22.81 -58.56
CA SER A 217 -45.87 -23.79 -59.32
C SER A 217 -46.55 -24.13 -60.66
N THR A 218 -45.81 -24.01 -61.77
CA THR A 218 -46.15 -24.67 -63.03
C THR A 218 -45.23 -25.85 -63.26
N SER A 219 -45.79 -27.05 -63.11
CA SER A 219 -45.30 -28.30 -63.67
C SER A 219 -45.44 -28.29 -65.19
N THR A 220 -44.40 -28.67 -65.93
CA THR A 220 -44.59 -29.27 -67.26
C THR A 220 -43.45 -30.23 -67.57
N THR A 221 -43.88 -31.47 -67.74
CA THR A 221 -43.20 -32.65 -68.27
C THR A 221 -42.84 -32.49 -69.74
N ARG A 222 -41.59 -32.74 -70.13
CA ARG A 222 -41.18 -33.71 -71.16
C ARG A 222 -39.67 -33.81 -71.26
#